data_AF-A0A3N2RKP7-F1
#
_entry.id   AF-A0A3N2RKP7-F1
#
_cell.length_a   1.000
_cell.length_b   1.000
_cell.length_c   1.000
_cell.angle_alpha   90.00
_cell.angle_beta   90.00
_cell.angle_gamma   90.00
#
_symmetry.space_group_name_H-M   'P 1'
#
loop_
_entity.id
_entity.type
_entity.pdbx_description
1 polymer ?
#
loop_
_entity_poly.entity_id
_entity_poly.type
_entity_poly.pdbx_seq_one_letter_code
_entity_poly.pdbx_strand_id
1 'polypeptide(L)'
;MDGRTTHYRVIQLGAPKGAGGVQSNEVVTDFDSLVTHHPGNNRNARIENGLVVGGERTRQHALIGGEIQEIEIVRNGNTFQGLKPDQVLLKKDFMLEAPGQANPREVDVPSPVAGVVGRVSHAEGLVDIYDRKGGDVIVRVRHMRDIELEVNDAVAYGQSLGTQHRVATEKVHVHMEMDTRYYRQFENYVSDLTEGRLPVEAVARLGVEPRPVADDGVLRLGESSSRIRDLQNHLNGMGYVGADGQALTVDGVYRLNMQRAVLDYQREQCLPQTGDIGREMLQAVPARTPEPFDPALSGIPAQGLPHAPMPHPFGTGPDDRPCAPPTPQQIEDAAERRRPLDPVFSAAPPSISSDPLVQSIRERLPQAFASHGAVPPDADLDRIAAGLAVECCKQGIERPDHIVVGNPAADGSGRHVFAVVGDLRDPASHRVDVAGQAAAQVPVEASLRKLDALQASTPALVQADQAQEQQKASIMRV
;
A
#
# COMPACT_ATOMS: atom_id res chain seq x y z
N MET A 1 -34.32 -1.39 22.26
CA MET A 1 -33.18 -2.08 22.87
C MET A 1 -31.99 -1.21 22.59
N ASP A 2 -31.28 -0.76 23.62
CA ASP A 2 -30.09 0.09 23.43
C ASP A 2 -29.07 -0.66 22.55
N GLY A 3 -28.94 -0.21 21.31
CA GLY A 3 -28.18 -0.83 20.24
C GLY A 3 -26.67 -0.68 20.39
N ARG A 4 -26.11 -1.16 21.51
CA ARG A 4 -24.66 -1.30 21.65
C ARG A 4 -24.21 -2.60 20.99
N THR A 5 -23.40 -2.46 19.96
CA THR A 5 -22.70 -3.57 19.31
C THR A 5 -21.49 -4.01 20.14
N THR A 6 -21.19 -5.30 20.11
CA THR A 6 -20.02 -5.87 20.79
C THR A 6 -18.83 -5.86 19.84
N HIS A 7 -17.73 -5.24 20.27
CA HIS A 7 -16.49 -5.23 19.50
C HIS A 7 -15.80 -6.58 19.66
N TYR A 8 -15.22 -7.10 18.57
CA TYR A 8 -14.34 -8.25 18.71
C TYR A 8 -13.10 -7.85 19.51
N ARG A 9 -12.66 -8.74 20.40
CA ARG A 9 -11.28 -8.79 20.83
C ARG A 9 -10.53 -9.72 19.90
N VAL A 10 -9.63 -9.18 19.09
CA VAL A 10 -8.77 -9.97 18.20
C VAL A 10 -7.51 -10.35 18.97
N ILE A 11 -7.15 -11.63 18.94
CA ILE A 11 -5.95 -12.15 19.59
C ILE A 11 -5.23 -13.12 18.67
N GLN A 12 -3.98 -13.44 18.97
CA GLN A 12 -3.17 -14.40 18.22
C GLN A 12 -2.24 -15.16 19.16
N LEU A 13 -1.63 -16.25 18.69
CA LEU A 13 -0.47 -16.81 19.38
C LEU A 13 0.77 -15.95 19.04
N GLY A 14 1.36 -15.29 20.03
CA GLY A 14 2.50 -14.41 19.83
C GLY A 14 3.80 -15.14 19.46
N ALA A 15 4.79 -14.37 19.01
CA ALA A 15 6.14 -14.88 18.77
C ALA A 15 6.81 -15.38 20.06
N PRO A 16 7.73 -16.35 19.98
CA PRO A 16 8.49 -16.81 21.15
C PRO A 16 9.24 -15.67 21.84
N LYS A 17 9.04 -15.50 23.15
CA LYS A 17 9.70 -14.47 23.96
C LYS A 17 10.58 -15.07 25.05
N GLY A 18 11.68 -14.36 25.35
CA GLY A 18 12.65 -14.73 26.38
C GLY A 18 13.51 -15.95 26.03
N ALA A 19 14.49 -16.26 26.90
CA ALA A 19 15.45 -17.34 26.68
C ALA A 19 14.82 -18.74 26.55
N GLY A 20 13.62 -18.95 27.11
CA GLY A 20 12.87 -20.19 27.02
C GLY A 20 11.98 -20.31 25.78
N GLY A 21 11.84 -19.26 24.97
CA GLY A 21 10.99 -19.25 23.78
C GLY A 21 9.50 -19.52 24.08
N VAL A 22 9.00 -18.99 25.19
CA VAL A 22 7.60 -19.19 25.60
C VAL A 22 6.69 -18.38 24.69
N GLN A 23 5.57 -18.99 24.30
CA GLN A 23 4.52 -18.33 23.52
C GLN A 23 3.23 -18.24 24.33
N SER A 24 2.54 -17.11 24.18
CA SER A 24 1.27 -16.83 24.82
C SER A 24 0.31 -16.16 23.84
N ASN A 25 -0.98 -16.16 24.15
CA ASN A 25 -1.93 -15.39 23.37
C ASN A 25 -1.73 -13.89 23.64
N GLU A 26 -1.71 -13.09 22.57
CA GLU A 26 -1.48 -11.65 22.60
C GLU A 26 -2.62 -10.93 21.89
N VAL A 27 -2.91 -9.69 22.31
CA VAL A 27 -3.90 -8.84 21.65
C VAL A 27 -3.35 -8.37 20.31
N VAL A 28 -4.22 -8.37 19.30
CA VAL A 28 -3.96 -7.79 17.99
C VAL A 28 -4.63 -6.42 17.97
N THR A 29 -3.86 -5.36 17.74
CA THR A 29 -4.36 -3.97 17.69
C THR A 29 -4.66 -3.52 16.27
N ASP A 30 -3.87 -4.03 15.33
CA ASP A 30 -3.87 -3.70 13.91
C ASP A 30 -3.20 -4.84 13.13
N PHE A 31 -3.13 -4.69 11.81
CA PHE A 31 -2.52 -5.69 10.94
C PHE A 31 -1.03 -5.90 11.19
N ASP A 32 -0.27 -4.83 11.45
CA ASP A 32 1.18 -4.89 11.68
C ASP A 32 1.50 -5.65 12.97
N SER A 33 0.59 -5.65 13.94
CA SER A 33 0.73 -6.45 15.16
C SER A 33 0.59 -7.95 14.91
N LEU A 34 -0.02 -8.40 13.79
CA LEU A 34 -0.18 -9.82 13.46
C LEU A 34 1.15 -10.46 13.06
N VAL A 35 1.54 -11.52 13.75
CA VAL A 35 2.75 -12.27 13.40
C VAL A 35 2.48 -13.29 12.29
N THR A 36 3.55 -13.80 11.71
CA THR A 36 3.50 -14.89 10.73
C THR A 36 2.80 -16.13 11.29
N HIS A 37 2.16 -16.91 10.43
CA HIS A 37 1.59 -18.21 10.77
C HIS A 37 2.64 -19.14 11.42
N HIS A 38 2.24 -19.92 12.43
CA HIS A 38 3.13 -20.76 13.26
C HIS A 38 4.44 -20.06 13.73
N PRO A 39 4.35 -18.96 14.51
CA PRO A 39 5.52 -18.14 14.81
C PRO A 39 6.59 -18.86 15.66
N GLY A 40 6.22 -19.91 16.39
CA GLY A 40 7.15 -20.76 17.13
C GLY A 40 8.02 -21.63 16.23
N ASN A 41 7.42 -22.23 15.20
CA ASN A 41 8.13 -23.06 14.23
C ASN A 41 9.00 -22.21 13.31
N ASN A 42 8.61 -20.95 13.10
CA ASN A 42 9.29 -19.97 12.26
C ASN A 42 10.29 -19.07 13.02
N ARG A 43 10.56 -19.34 14.30
CA ARG A 43 11.45 -18.50 15.13
C ARG A 43 12.90 -18.35 14.65
N ASN A 44 13.35 -19.28 13.81
CA ASN A 44 14.70 -19.26 13.24
C ASN A 44 14.70 -18.78 11.77
N ALA A 45 13.54 -18.37 11.26
CA ALA A 45 13.41 -17.88 9.91
C ALA A 45 14.19 -16.57 9.77
N ARG A 46 15.02 -16.47 8.73
CA ARG A 46 15.85 -15.31 8.44
C ARG A 46 16.13 -15.22 6.95
N ILE A 47 16.62 -14.06 6.51
CA ILE A 47 17.14 -13.89 5.16
C ILE A 47 18.62 -14.28 5.11
N GLU A 48 18.98 -15.12 4.14
CA GLU A 48 20.35 -15.50 3.82
C GLU A 48 20.52 -15.48 2.30
N ASN A 49 21.39 -14.62 1.78
CA ASN A 49 21.63 -14.44 0.34
C ASN A 49 20.35 -14.20 -0.50
N GLY A 50 19.45 -13.35 0.01
CA GLY A 50 18.19 -13.02 -0.66
C GLY A 50 17.13 -14.13 -0.62
N LEU A 51 17.34 -15.18 0.16
CA LEU A 51 16.40 -16.29 0.35
C LEU A 51 15.94 -16.37 1.80
N VAL A 52 14.68 -16.74 2.01
CA VAL A 52 14.19 -17.10 3.36
C VAL A 52 14.66 -18.51 3.69
N VAL A 53 15.39 -18.66 4.80
CA VAL A 53 15.88 -19.93 5.32
C VAL A 53 15.47 -20.10 6.78
N GLY A 54 15.46 -21.33 7.29
CA GLY A 54 15.19 -21.61 8.72
C GLY A 54 13.73 -21.49 9.15
N GLY A 55 12.80 -21.26 8.22
CA GLY A 55 11.36 -21.41 8.47
C GLY A 55 10.92 -22.88 8.56
N GLU A 56 9.65 -23.11 8.87
CA GLU A 56 9.06 -24.43 9.03
C GLU A 56 9.25 -25.28 7.78
N ARG A 57 9.76 -26.50 7.97
CA ARG A 57 10.07 -27.42 6.88
C ARG A 57 8.82 -27.71 6.06
N THR A 58 8.96 -27.73 4.73
CA THR A 58 7.87 -27.94 3.74
C THR A 58 6.88 -26.79 3.58
N ARG A 59 6.92 -25.76 4.42
CA ARG A 59 6.16 -24.51 4.21
C ARG A 59 6.92 -23.57 3.28
N GLN A 60 6.21 -22.62 2.68
CA GLN A 60 6.79 -21.59 1.83
C GLN A 60 6.78 -20.26 2.57
N HIS A 61 7.83 -19.48 2.39
CA HIS A 61 7.97 -18.20 3.06
C HIS A 61 8.49 -17.15 2.09
N ALA A 62 8.08 -15.91 2.32
CA ALA A 62 8.52 -14.75 1.57
C ALA A 62 8.68 -13.56 2.50
N LEU A 63 9.42 -12.55 2.04
CA LEU A 63 9.42 -11.24 2.67
C LEU A 63 8.31 -10.38 2.07
N ILE A 64 7.33 -9.97 2.86
CA ILE A 64 6.22 -9.11 2.42
C ILE A 64 6.07 -8.01 3.48
N GLY A 65 6.10 -6.74 3.06
CA GLY A 65 6.12 -5.64 4.03
C GLY A 65 7.35 -5.66 4.95
N GLY A 66 8.46 -6.26 4.54
CA GLY A 66 9.67 -6.37 5.37
C GLY A 66 9.62 -7.41 6.48
N GLU A 67 8.56 -8.21 6.53
CA GLU A 67 8.42 -9.31 7.48
C GLU A 67 8.49 -10.65 6.76
N ILE A 68 9.07 -11.65 7.43
CA ILE A 68 9.05 -13.03 6.92
C ILE A 68 7.67 -13.63 7.20
N GLN A 69 6.90 -13.81 6.14
CA GLN A 69 5.55 -14.34 6.19
C GLN A 69 5.50 -15.76 5.62
N GLU A 70 4.68 -16.64 6.21
CA GLU A 70 4.26 -17.87 5.52
C GLU A 70 3.30 -17.50 4.39
N ILE A 71 3.51 -18.12 3.24
CA ILE A 71 2.68 -17.93 2.04
C ILE A 71 2.18 -19.28 1.52
N GLU A 72 1.12 -19.27 0.72
CA GLU A 72 0.77 -20.37 -0.16
C GLU A 72 0.96 -19.96 -1.62
N ILE A 73 1.50 -20.89 -2.40
CA ILE A 73 1.68 -20.78 -3.85
C ILE A 73 1.33 -22.13 -4.47
N VAL A 74 1.11 -22.16 -5.78
CA VAL A 74 0.93 -23.43 -6.51
C VAL A 74 2.16 -24.33 -6.35
N ARG A 75 1.93 -25.62 -6.07
CA ARG A 75 2.97 -26.64 -5.95
C ARG A 75 2.82 -27.73 -7.01
N ASN A 76 3.94 -28.17 -7.57
CA ASN A 76 4.01 -29.33 -8.49
C ASN A 76 3.13 -29.22 -9.74
N GLY A 77 2.81 -28.00 -10.21
CA GLY A 77 2.01 -27.77 -11.41
C GLY A 77 0.54 -28.24 -11.32
N ASN A 78 0.13 -28.82 -10.19
CA ASN A 78 -1.26 -29.11 -9.92
C ASN A 78 -1.92 -27.86 -9.36
N THR A 79 -3.12 -27.54 -9.82
CA THR A 79 -4.05 -26.61 -9.17
C THR A 79 -4.56 -27.18 -7.83
N PHE A 80 -3.72 -27.89 -7.08
CA PHE A 80 -4.05 -28.42 -5.77
C PHE A 80 -4.50 -27.22 -4.94
N GLN A 81 -5.76 -27.24 -4.51
CA GLN A 81 -6.43 -26.13 -3.82
C GLN A 81 -6.83 -24.91 -4.69
N GLY A 82 -7.00 -25.07 -6.01
CA GLY A 82 -7.64 -24.05 -6.86
C GLY A 82 -6.81 -22.79 -7.17
N LEU A 83 -5.56 -22.71 -6.71
CA LEU A 83 -4.68 -21.58 -6.99
C LEU A 83 -4.17 -21.61 -8.45
N LYS A 84 -4.08 -20.43 -9.06
CA LYS A 84 -3.40 -20.22 -10.34
C LYS A 84 -1.89 -20.02 -10.13
N PRO A 85 -1.03 -20.30 -11.13
CA PRO A 85 0.42 -20.30 -10.97
C PRO A 85 1.03 -19.00 -10.43
N ASP A 86 0.33 -17.88 -10.64
CA ASP A 86 0.80 -16.53 -10.36
C ASP A 86 0.32 -16.06 -8.98
N GLN A 87 -0.60 -16.79 -8.35
CA GLN A 87 -1.19 -16.38 -7.08
C GLN A 87 -0.26 -16.69 -5.91
N VAL A 88 -0.23 -15.73 -4.98
CA VAL A 88 0.44 -15.84 -3.70
C VAL A 88 -0.57 -15.48 -2.63
N LEU A 89 -0.87 -16.41 -1.72
CA LEU A 89 -1.73 -16.14 -0.57
C LEU A 89 -0.86 -15.90 0.66
N LEU A 90 -1.05 -14.77 1.33
CA LEU A 90 -0.48 -14.47 2.64
C LEU A 90 -1.29 -15.19 3.74
N LYS A 91 -0.61 -15.93 4.62
CA LYS A 91 -1.27 -16.68 5.71
C LYS A 91 -1.13 -15.99 7.06
N LYS A 92 -2.24 -15.87 7.78
CA LYS A 92 -2.28 -15.40 9.17
C LYS A 92 -3.20 -16.29 10.00
N ASP A 93 -2.83 -16.46 11.26
CA ASP A 93 -3.69 -17.04 12.29
C ASP A 93 -4.09 -15.97 13.30
N PHE A 94 -5.36 -15.92 13.64
CA PHE A 94 -5.86 -15.13 14.76
C PHE A 94 -7.09 -15.79 15.37
N MET A 95 -7.54 -15.30 16.51
CA MET A 95 -8.79 -15.72 17.13
C MET A 95 -9.65 -14.50 17.39
N LEU A 96 -10.93 -14.66 17.13
CA LEU A 96 -11.98 -13.70 17.45
C LEU A 96 -12.60 -14.08 18.80
N GLU A 97 -12.71 -13.10 19.70
CA GLU A 97 -13.39 -13.24 20.99
C GLU A 97 -14.49 -12.19 21.12
N ALA A 98 -15.69 -12.58 21.59
CA ALA A 98 -16.75 -11.69 22.05
C ALA A 98 -16.62 -11.49 23.57
N PRO A 99 -16.17 -10.31 24.04
CA PRO A 99 -16.00 -10.05 25.46
C PRO A 99 -17.32 -10.19 26.24
N GLY A 100 -17.25 -10.78 27.42
CA GLY A 100 -18.41 -10.93 28.31
C GLY A 100 -19.34 -12.11 28.00
N GLN A 101 -19.08 -12.89 26.94
CA GLN A 101 -19.79 -14.14 26.68
C GLN A 101 -19.16 -15.34 27.42
N ALA A 102 -19.97 -16.34 27.74
CA ALA A 102 -19.50 -17.57 28.41
C ALA A 102 -18.51 -18.37 27.54
N ASN A 103 -18.77 -18.44 26.23
CA ASN A 103 -17.88 -19.02 25.22
C ASN A 103 -17.40 -17.91 24.27
N PRO A 104 -16.42 -17.10 24.66
CA PRO A 104 -16.06 -15.89 23.91
C PRO A 104 -15.60 -16.19 22.49
N ARG A 105 -15.08 -17.39 22.21
CA ARG A 105 -14.59 -17.79 20.87
C ARG A 105 -15.63 -18.43 19.97
N GLU A 106 -16.86 -18.62 20.46
CA GLU A 106 -17.98 -19.16 19.69
C GLU A 106 -18.65 -18.03 18.92
N VAL A 107 -17.94 -17.51 17.93
CA VAL A 107 -18.34 -16.34 17.14
C VAL A 107 -18.14 -16.59 15.66
N ASP A 108 -18.98 -15.94 14.86
CA ASP A 108 -18.85 -15.99 13.41
C ASP A 108 -17.59 -15.29 12.92
N VAL A 109 -17.03 -15.80 11.84
CA VAL A 109 -15.96 -15.17 11.08
C VAL A 109 -16.58 -14.32 9.97
N PRO A 110 -16.51 -12.99 10.05
CA PRO A 110 -16.99 -12.12 8.98
C PRO A 110 -16.09 -12.20 7.75
N SER A 111 -16.68 -12.09 6.56
CA SER A 111 -15.93 -12.07 5.31
C SER A 111 -15.08 -10.80 5.20
N PRO A 112 -13.78 -10.91 4.87
CA PRO A 112 -12.90 -9.75 4.67
C PRO A 112 -13.06 -9.09 3.29
N VAL A 113 -13.81 -9.72 2.38
CA VAL A 113 -14.06 -9.24 1.02
C VAL A 113 -15.47 -9.57 0.56
N ALA A 114 -15.97 -8.82 -0.41
CA ALA A 114 -17.09 -9.30 -1.22
C ALA A 114 -16.57 -10.21 -2.34
N GLY A 115 -17.39 -11.16 -2.79
CA GLY A 115 -16.98 -12.09 -3.85
C GLY A 115 -18.00 -13.20 -4.11
N VAL A 116 -17.52 -14.31 -4.65
CA VAL A 116 -18.34 -15.50 -4.94
C VAL A 116 -17.73 -16.72 -4.26
N VAL A 117 -18.53 -17.53 -3.57
CA VAL A 117 -18.05 -18.78 -2.98
C VAL A 117 -17.58 -19.72 -4.08
N GLY A 118 -16.28 -20.03 -4.08
CA GLY A 118 -15.66 -20.92 -5.04
C GLY A 118 -15.56 -22.37 -4.56
N ARG A 119 -15.41 -22.57 -3.25
CA ARG A 119 -15.31 -23.91 -2.64
C ARG A 119 -15.83 -23.88 -1.21
N VAL A 120 -16.52 -24.95 -0.82
CA VAL A 120 -16.88 -25.25 0.57
C VAL A 120 -16.41 -26.66 0.90
N SER A 121 -15.82 -26.86 2.08
CA SER A 121 -15.48 -28.18 2.60
C SER A 121 -15.75 -28.24 4.09
N HIS A 122 -16.86 -28.87 4.49
CA HIS A 122 -17.22 -29.04 5.90
C HIS A 122 -16.21 -29.92 6.65
N ALA A 123 -15.56 -30.88 5.98
CA ALA A 123 -14.54 -31.73 6.60
C ALA A 123 -13.27 -30.94 6.98
N GLU A 124 -12.96 -29.88 6.23
CA GLU A 124 -11.82 -28.99 6.49
C GLU A 124 -12.22 -27.71 7.24
N GLY A 125 -13.52 -27.47 7.40
CA GLY A 125 -14.06 -26.20 7.89
C GLY A 125 -13.69 -25.02 6.98
N LEU A 126 -13.69 -25.26 5.67
CA LEU A 126 -13.09 -24.38 4.67
C LEU A 126 -14.13 -23.69 3.78
N VAL A 127 -13.89 -22.40 3.53
CA VAL A 127 -14.53 -21.61 2.46
C VAL A 127 -13.46 -20.92 1.64
N ASP A 128 -13.51 -21.09 0.32
CA ASP A 128 -12.76 -20.25 -0.64
C ASP A 128 -13.72 -19.22 -1.26
N ILE A 129 -13.28 -17.97 -1.31
CA ILE A 129 -13.98 -16.86 -1.97
C ILE A 129 -13.17 -16.46 -3.20
N TYR A 130 -13.86 -16.33 -4.33
CA TYR A 130 -13.29 -15.87 -5.60
C TYR A 130 -13.67 -14.42 -5.86
N ASP A 131 -12.83 -13.69 -6.61
CA ASP A 131 -13.13 -12.32 -7.08
C ASP A 131 -14.42 -12.26 -7.90
N ARG A 132 -14.65 -13.30 -8.70
CA ARG A 132 -15.86 -13.53 -9.49
C ARG A 132 -16.03 -15.02 -9.76
N LYS A 133 -17.19 -15.40 -10.29
CA LYS A 133 -17.45 -16.78 -10.68
C LYS A 133 -16.39 -17.30 -11.66
N GLY A 134 -15.70 -18.38 -11.29
CA GLY A 134 -14.60 -18.98 -12.06
C GLY A 134 -13.31 -18.17 -12.10
N GLY A 135 -13.18 -17.16 -11.25
CA GLY A 135 -12.02 -16.28 -11.17
C GLY A 135 -10.89 -16.83 -10.30
N ASP A 136 -10.25 -15.94 -9.56
CA ASP A 136 -9.08 -16.22 -8.71
C ASP A 136 -9.52 -16.45 -7.26
N VAL A 137 -8.86 -17.36 -6.54
CA VAL A 137 -9.06 -17.47 -5.08
C VAL A 137 -8.49 -16.23 -4.40
N ILE A 138 -9.33 -15.35 -3.87
CA ILE A 138 -8.87 -14.12 -3.20
C ILE A 138 -8.78 -14.28 -1.70
N VAL A 139 -9.58 -15.18 -1.12
CA VAL A 139 -9.56 -15.52 0.31
C VAL A 139 -9.85 -17.00 0.49
N ARG A 140 -9.12 -17.63 1.39
CA ARG A 140 -9.43 -18.93 1.96
C ARG A 140 -9.48 -18.82 3.48
N VAL A 141 -10.55 -19.31 4.06
CA VAL A 141 -10.71 -19.39 5.51
C VAL A 141 -10.89 -20.84 5.91
N ARG A 142 -10.22 -21.30 6.96
CA ARG A 142 -10.29 -22.69 7.46
C ARG A 142 -10.67 -22.76 8.94
N HIS A 143 -10.93 -23.99 9.38
CA HIS A 143 -11.23 -24.35 10.77
C HIS A 143 -12.59 -23.88 11.30
N MET A 144 -13.51 -23.48 10.41
CA MET A 144 -14.87 -23.09 10.77
C MET A 144 -15.80 -24.31 10.87
N ARG A 145 -16.89 -24.18 11.62
CA ARG A 145 -18.05 -25.07 11.57
C ARG A 145 -19.28 -24.27 11.14
N ASP A 146 -20.43 -24.95 11.02
CA ASP A 146 -21.73 -24.29 10.79
C ASP A 146 -21.70 -23.35 9.56
N ILE A 147 -21.02 -23.80 8.49
CA ILE A 147 -20.94 -23.08 7.22
C ILE A 147 -22.27 -23.32 6.49
N GLU A 148 -23.05 -22.26 6.29
CA GLU A 148 -24.33 -22.32 5.57
C GLU A 148 -24.21 -21.95 4.08
N LEU A 149 -23.03 -21.47 3.68
CA LEU A 149 -22.74 -21.05 2.31
C LEU A 149 -22.64 -22.24 1.34
N GLU A 150 -23.11 -22.04 0.12
CA GLU A 150 -22.96 -22.97 -1.00
C GLU A 150 -22.08 -22.41 -2.12
N VAL A 151 -21.53 -23.28 -2.95
CA VAL A 151 -20.70 -22.86 -4.10
C VAL A 151 -21.56 -22.04 -5.08
N ASN A 152 -21.01 -20.92 -5.54
CA ASN A 152 -21.62 -19.85 -6.34
C ASN A 152 -22.47 -18.84 -5.58
N ASP A 153 -22.62 -18.95 -4.26
CA ASP A 153 -23.25 -17.87 -3.49
C ASP A 153 -22.45 -16.58 -3.61
N ALA A 154 -23.17 -15.45 -3.67
CA ALA A 154 -22.54 -14.15 -3.49
C ALA A 154 -22.24 -13.95 -2.01
N VAL A 155 -21.06 -13.40 -1.72
CA VAL A 155 -20.63 -13.05 -0.36
C VAL A 155 -20.46 -11.54 -0.29
N ALA A 156 -21.06 -10.89 0.70
CA ALA A 156 -20.83 -9.49 1.01
C ALA A 156 -19.71 -9.32 2.04
N TYR A 157 -19.09 -8.15 2.07
CA TYR A 157 -18.15 -7.78 3.14
C TYR A 157 -18.86 -7.87 4.50
N GLY A 158 -18.20 -8.43 5.51
CA GLY A 158 -18.77 -8.62 6.85
C GLY A 158 -19.79 -9.76 6.98
N GLN A 159 -20.22 -10.40 5.88
CA GLN A 159 -21.13 -11.55 5.96
C GLN A 159 -20.49 -12.72 6.72
N SER A 160 -21.25 -13.41 7.58
CA SER A 160 -20.75 -14.60 8.29
C SER A 160 -20.39 -15.70 7.29
N LEU A 161 -19.16 -16.20 7.35
CA LEU A 161 -18.69 -17.34 6.54
C LEU A 161 -18.95 -18.69 7.23
N GLY A 162 -19.06 -18.66 8.55
CA GLY A 162 -19.21 -19.80 9.45
C GLY A 162 -18.75 -19.41 10.84
N THR A 163 -18.90 -20.31 11.80
CA THR A 163 -18.49 -20.08 13.18
C THR A 163 -17.07 -20.58 13.43
N GLN A 164 -16.21 -19.73 14.00
CA GLN A 164 -14.83 -20.06 14.36
C GLN A 164 -14.80 -21.35 15.20
N HIS A 165 -13.92 -22.29 14.83
CA HIS A 165 -13.84 -23.58 15.51
C HIS A 165 -12.43 -24.18 15.37
N ARG A 166 -12.32 -25.48 15.66
CA ARG A 166 -11.13 -26.32 15.52
C ARG A 166 -11.35 -27.44 14.50
N VAL A 167 -12.17 -27.22 13.48
CA VAL A 167 -12.39 -28.26 12.46
C VAL A 167 -11.07 -28.55 11.74
N ALA A 168 -10.67 -29.81 11.64
CA ALA A 168 -9.40 -30.22 11.05
C ALA A 168 -8.13 -29.56 11.69
N THR A 169 -8.20 -29.19 12.97
CA THR A 169 -7.06 -28.69 13.74
C THR A 169 -7.24 -28.95 15.24
N GLU A 170 -6.19 -28.76 16.04
CA GLU A 170 -6.24 -29.01 17.48
C GLU A 170 -6.81 -27.83 18.29
N LYS A 171 -6.64 -26.60 17.80
CA LYS A 171 -6.93 -25.36 18.54
C LYS A 171 -7.96 -24.51 17.80
N VAL A 172 -8.80 -23.82 18.56
CA VAL A 172 -9.78 -22.88 18.00
C VAL A 172 -9.06 -21.62 17.54
N HIS A 173 -9.11 -21.34 16.23
CA HIS A 173 -8.59 -20.12 15.60
C HIS A 173 -9.20 -19.97 14.20
N VAL A 174 -9.08 -18.77 13.64
CA VAL A 174 -9.25 -18.50 12.22
C VAL A 174 -7.89 -18.65 11.56
N HIS A 175 -7.81 -19.57 10.60
CA HIS A 175 -6.71 -19.59 9.63
C HIS A 175 -7.19 -18.91 8.36
N MET A 176 -6.55 -17.79 8.00
CA MET A 176 -6.92 -16.98 6.85
C MET A 176 -5.74 -16.87 5.89
N GLU A 177 -5.99 -17.22 4.63
CA GLU A 177 -5.08 -17.04 3.52
C GLU A 177 -5.69 -16.01 2.58
N MET A 178 -5.00 -14.91 2.31
CA MET A 178 -5.51 -13.82 1.48
C MET A 178 -4.55 -13.52 0.34
N ASP A 179 -5.08 -13.38 -0.88
CA ASP A 179 -4.27 -13.06 -2.06
C ASP A 179 -3.57 -11.73 -1.83
N THR A 180 -2.26 -11.69 -2.06
CA THR A 180 -1.40 -10.53 -1.77
C THR A 180 -1.78 -9.31 -2.60
N ARG A 181 -2.49 -9.46 -3.72
CA ARG A 181 -3.08 -8.34 -4.48
C ARG A 181 -4.19 -7.62 -3.69
N TYR A 182 -4.71 -8.25 -2.64
CA TYR A 182 -5.70 -7.73 -1.70
C TYR A 182 -5.09 -7.37 -0.34
N TYR A 183 -3.77 -7.18 -0.26
CA TYR A 183 -3.06 -6.93 0.99
C TYR A 183 -3.66 -5.77 1.81
N ARG A 184 -3.96 -4.63 1.17
CA ARG A 184 -4.58 -3.47 1.83
C ARG A 184 -6.01 -3.73 2.30
N GLN A 185 -6.77 -4.55 1.58
CA GLN A 185 -8.09 -4.99 2.02
C GLN A 185 -7.97 -5.85 3.27
N PHE A 186 -6.93 -6.68 3.37
CA PHE A 186 -6.70 -7.50 4.56
C PHE A 186 -6.34 -6.63 5.78
N GLU A 187 -5.47 -5.62 5.58
CA GLU A 187 -5.16 -4.63 6.62
C GLU A 187 -6.44 -3.94 7.13
N ASN A 188 -7.24 -3.41 6.19
CA ASN A 188 -8.49 -2.74 6.51
C ASN A 188 -9.48 -3.65 7.24
N TYR A 189 -9.55 -4.94 6.88
CA TYR A 189 -10.38 -5.91 7.55
C TYR A 189 -9.98 -6.12 9.01
N VAL A 190 -8.67 -6.26 9.28
CA VAL A 190 -8.18 -6.40 10.66
C VAL A 190 -8.45 -5.13 11.46
N SER A 191 -8.24 -3.94 10.88
CA SER A 191 -8.62 -2.67 11.50
C SER A 191 -10.13 -2.59 11.78
N ASP A 192 -10.98 -3.02 10.84
CA ASP A 192 -12.44 -2.99 11.04
C ASP A 192 -12.92 -3.93 12.15
N LEU A 193 -12.23 -5.07 12.34
CA LEU A 193 -12.47 -5.96 13.48
C LEU A 193 -12.08 -5.30 14.81
N THR A 194 -10.89 -4.69 14.89
CA THR A 194 -10.37 -4.12 16.14
C THR A 194 -11.03 -2.79 16.51
N GLU A 195 -11.44 -1.98 15.53
CA GLU A 195 -12.16 -0.71 15.72
C GLU A 195 -13.67 -0.90 15.92
N GLY A 196 -14.19 -2.11 15.68
CA GLY A 196 -15.61 -2.43 15.87
C GLY A 196 -16.54 -2.02 14.72
N ARG A 197 -15.99 -1.70 13.54
CA ARG A 197 -16.78 -1.53 12.31
C ARG A 197 -17.40 -2.84 11.83
N LEU A 198 -16.73 -3.95 12.10
CA LEU A 198 -17.27 -5.30 11.99
C LEU A 198 -17.52 -5.83 13.41
N PRO A 199 -18.69 -5.53 14.03
CA PRO A 199 -19.00 -6.04 15.36
C PRO A 199 -19.37 -7.53 15.35
N VAL A 200 -19.48 -8.14 16.52
CA VAL A 200 -19.85 -9.56 16.72
C VAL A 200 -21.23 -9.89 16.15
N GLU A 201 -22.19 -8.96 16.27
CA GLU A 201 -23.56 -9.18 15.85
C GLU A 201 -23.72 -9.11 14.32
N ALA A 202 -24.06 -10.23 13.68
CA ALA A 202 -24.19 -10.32 12.22
C ALA A 202 -25.16 -9.30 11.60
N VAL A 203 -26.28 -9.02 12.27
CA VAL A 203 -27.27 -8.03 11.81
C VAL A 203 -26.69 -6.62 11.74
N ALA A 204 -25.75 -6.28 12.62
CA ALA A 204 -25.08 -4.98 12.63
C ALA A 204 -24.00 -4.83 11.56
N ARG A 205 -23.60 -5.93 10.89
CA ARG A 205 -22.68 -5.93 9.76
C ARG A 205 -23.39 -5.71 8.41
N LEU A 206 -24.73 -5.80 8.37
CA LEU A 206 -25.49 -5.64 7.13
C LEU A 206 -25.29 -4.25 6.54
N GLY A 207 -24.84 -4.18 5.28
CA GLY A 207 -24.58 -2.93 4.56
C GLY A 207 -23.31 -2.20 4.99
N VAL A 208 -22.47 -2.80 5.83
CA VAL A 208 -21.12 -2.28 6.06
C VAL A 208 -20.31 -2.54 4.80
N GLU A 209 -19.88 -1.46 4.15
CA GLU A 209 -19.02 -1.54 2.98
C GLU A 209 -17.54 -1.64 3.38
N PRO A 210 -16.71 -2.35 2.60
CA PRO A 210 -15.27 -2.38 2.82
C PRO A 210 -14.69 -0.97 2.68
N ARG A 211 -13.61 -0.69 3.43
CA ARG A 211 -12.89 0.56 3.24
C ARG A 211 -12.34 0.66 1.82
N PRO A 212 -12.35 1.85 1.20
CA PRO A 212 -11.70 2.04 -0.09
C PRO A 212 -10.22 1.71 0.04
N VAL A 213 -9.68 1.03 -0.97
CA VAL A 213 -8.25 0.77 -1.07
C VAL A 213 -7.62 1.77 -2.02
N ALA A 214 -6.73 2.60 -1.49
CA ALA A 214 -5.88 3.47 -2.28
C ALA A 214 -4.67 2.68 -2.78
N ASP A 215 -4.27 2.91 -4.03
CA ASP A 215 -2.98 2.44 -4.54
C ASP A 215 -1.87 3.12 -3.73
N ASP A 216 -1.05 2.30 -3.07
CA ASP A 216 0.08 2.76 -2.27
C ASP A 216 1.38 2.89 -3.09
N GLY A 217 1.32 2.58 -4.39
CA GLY A 217 2.45 2.62 -5.31
C GLY A 217 3.47 1.51 -5.06
N VAL A 218 3.08 0.46 -4.33
CA VAL A 218 3.94 -0.67 -3.97
C VAL A 218 3.42 -1.93 -4.65
N LEU A 219 4.28 -2.58 -5.44
CA LEU A 219 3.94 -3.83 -6.13
C LEU A 219 4.46 -5.02 -5.31
N ARG A 220 3.55 -5.92 -4.92
CA ARG A 220 3.85 -7.07 -4.07
C ARG A 220 3.93 -8.37 -4.87
N LEU A 221 4.39 -9.42 -4.20
CA LEU A 221 4.36 -10.77 -4.77
C LEU A 221 2.98 -11.11 -5.32
N GLY A 222 2.92 -11.81 -6.45
CA GLY A 222 1.69 -12.18 -7.15
C GLY A 222 1.09 -11.08 -8.03
N GLU A 223 1.57 -9.83 -7.94
CA GLU A 223 1.11 -8.76 -8.82
C GLU A 223 1.73 -8.82 -10.22
N SER A 224 1.01 -8.24 -11.19
CA SER A 224 1.44 -8.15 -12.58
C SER A 224 1.33 -6.72 -13.11
N SER A 225 2.35 -6.23 -13.82
CA SER A 225 2.40 -4.86 -14.36
C SER A 225 3.47 -4.73 -15.45
N SER A 226 3.28 -3.81 -16.40
CA SER A 226 4.33 -3.44 -17.36
C SER A 226 5.58 -2.90 -16.66
N ARG A 227 5.42 -2.21 -15.52
CA ARG A 227 6.54 -1.73 -14.70
C ARG A 227 7.35 -2.86 -14.08
N ILE A 228 6.71 -3.97 -13.73
CA ILE A 228 7.41 -5.19 -13.28
C ILE A 228 8.23 -5.77 -14.43
N ARG A 229 7.71 -5.75 -15.65
CA ARG A 229 8.46 -6.22 -16.84
C ARG A 229 9.68 -5.36 -17.12
N ASP A 230 9.54 -4.05 -17.04
CA ASP A 230 10.66 -3.12 -17.20
C ASP A 230 11.71 -3.35 -16.11
N LEU A 231 11.26 -3.56 -14.86
CA LEU A 231 12.14 -3.87 -13.75
C LEU A 231 12.84 -5.22 -13.91
N GLN A 232 12.16 -6.28 -14.36
CA GLN A 232 12.77 -7.58 -14.66
C GLN A 232 13.89 -7.44 -15.71
N ASN A 233 13.66 -6.67 -16.78
CA ASN A 233 14.68 -6.34 -17.78
C ASN A 233 15.85 -5.59 -17.16
N HIS A 234 15.57 -4.58 -16.33
CA HIS A 234 16.59 -3.78 -15.69
C HIS A 234 17.46 -4.61 -14.74
N LEU A 235 16.85 -5.43 -13.89
CA LEU A 235 17.53 -6.35 -12.97
C LEU A 235 18.39 -7.38 -13.71
N ASN A 236 17.85 -7.99 -14.78
CA ASN A 236 18.63 -8.89 -15.65
C ASN A 236 19.85 -8.18 -16.28
N GLY A 237 19.68 -6.93 -16.73
CA GLY A 237 20.77 -6.13 -17.30
C GLY A 237 21.89 -5.82 -16.30
N MET A 238 21.56 -5.73 -15.02
CA MET A 238 22.52 -5.57 -13.92
C MET A 238 23.09 -6.90 -13.40
N GLY A 239 22.62 -8.04 -13.90
CA GLY A 239 23.10 -9.38 -13.51
C GLY A 239 22.44 -9.97 -12.26
N TYR A 240 21.35 -9.38 -11.77
CA TYR A 240 20.57 -10.01 -10.69
C TYR A 240 19.86 -11.27 -11.21
N VAL A 241 19.80 -12.30 -10.36
CA VAL A 241 19.24 -13.62 -10.70
C VAL A 241 18.11 -14.02 -9.76
N GLY A 242 17.26 -14.92 -10.22
CA GLY A 242 16.20 -15.52 -9.43
C GLY A 242 16.73 -16.44 -8.32
N ALA A 243 15.80 -16.91 -7.48
CA ALA A 243 16.06 -17.87 -6.42
C ALA A 243 16.67 -19.19 -6.95
N ASP A 244 16.32 -19.57 -8.18
CA ASP A 244 16.90 -20.69 -8.93
C ASP A 244 18.32 -20.43 -9.49
N GLY A 245 18.85 -19.22 -9.30
CA GLY A 245 20.16 -18.81 -9.84
C GLY A 245 20.16 -18.54 -11.35
N GLN A 246 18.99 -18.50 -11.98
CA GLN A 246 18.84 -18.21 -13.40
C GLN A 246 18.42 -16.75 -13.63
N ALA A 247 18.53 -16.29 -14.88
CA ALA A 247 17.99 -14.99 -15.27
C ALA A 247 16.46 -14.93 -15.03
N LEU A 248 15.97 -13.76 -14.66
CA LEU A 248 14.54 -13.54 -14.41
C LEU A 248 13.74 -13.72 -15.71
N THR A 249 12.58 -14.36 -15.60
CA THR A 249 11.58 -14.37 -16.68
C THR A 249 11.00 -12.96 -16.82
N VAL A 250 10.97 -12.43 -18.04
CA VAL A 250 10.51 -11.07 -18.36
C VAL A 250 9.06 -11.10 -18.84
N ASP A 251 8.14 -11.50 -17.96
CA ASP A 251 6.71 -11.63 -18.25
C ASP A 251 5.87 -10.47 -17.66
N GLY A 252 6.43 -9.74 -16.70
CA GLY A 252 5.76 -8.69 -15.95
C GLY A 252 5.00 -9.19 -14.71
N VAL A 253 5.31 -10.38 -14.20
CA VAL A 253 4.69 -10.95 -12.99
C VAL A 253 5.72 -11.11 -11.88
N TYR A 254 5.43 -10.55 -10.69
CA TYR A 254 6.33 -10.65 -9.54
C TYR A 254 6.11 -11.95 -8.77
N ARG A 255 6.80 -13.02 -9.18
CA ARG A 255 6.72 -14.35 -8.55
C ARG A 255 7.78 -14.52 -7.45
N LEU A 256 7.59 -15.52 -6.59
CA LEU A 256 8.55 -15.84 -5.52
C LEU A 256 9.99 -16.02 -6.03
N ASN A 257 10.19 -16.60 -7.22
CA ASN A 257 11.53 -16.75 -7.80
C ASN A 257 12.25 -15.40 -7.99
N MET A 258 11.52 -14.34 -8.33
CA MET A 258 12.09 -13.00 -8.54
C MET A 258 12.45 -12.28 -7.24
N GLN A 259 11.89 -12.69 -6.09
CA GLN A 259 12.09 -11.97 -4.82
C GLN A 259 13.55 -11.90 -4.37
N ARG A 260 14.36 -12.92 -4.70
CA ARG A 260 15.81 -12.88 -4.45
C ARG A 260 16.45 -11.65 -5.12
N ALA A 261 16.18 -11.43 -6.40
CA ALA A 261 16.72 -10.29 -7.15
C ALA A 261 16.26 -8.95 -6.55
N VAL A 262 15.00 -8.87 -6.10
CA VAL A 262 14.47 -7.67 -5.44
C VAL A 262 15.21 -7.40 -4.12
N LEU A 263 15.41 -8.41 -3.28
CA LEU A 263 16.11 -8.28 -2.00
C LEU A 263 17.60 -7.97 -2.16
N ASP A 264 18.24 -8.57 -3.16
CA ASP A 264 19.64 -8.30 -3.51
C ASP A 264 19.80 -6.86 -4.00
N TYR A 265 18.91 -6.40 -4.90
CA TYR A 265 18.87 -5.00 -5.35
C TYR A 265 18.64 -4.03 -4.18
N GLN A 266 17.63 -4.29 -3.34
CA GLN A 266 17.35 -3.44 -2.17
C GLN A 266 18.57 -3.32 -1.26
N ARG A 267 19.25 -4.43 -0.97
CA ARG A 267 20.48 -4.44 -0.16
C ARG A 267 21.58 -3.59 -0.79
N GLU A 268 21.84 -3.79 -2.07
CA GLU A 268 22.95 -3.14 -2.79
C GLU A 268 22.70 -1.66 -3.06
N GLN A 269 21.44 -1.25 -3.20
CA GLN A 269 21.04 0.15 -3.32
C GLN A 269 20.76 0.81 -1.96
N CYS A 270 21.06 0.14 -0.84
CA CYS A 270 20.84 0.65 0.51
C CYS A 270 19.38 1.05 0.79
N LEU A 271 18.43 0.34 0.15
CA LEU A 271 17.00 0.47 0.38
C LEU A 271 16.56 -0.48 1.51
N PRO A 272 15.46 -0.16 2.21
CA PRO A 272 14.83 -1.12 3.11
C PRO A 272 14.55 -2.43 2.39
N GLN A 273 15.03 -3.55 2.95
CA GLN A 273 14.76 -4.88 2.40
C GLN A 273 13.34 -5.31 2.75
N THR A 274 12.34 -4.71 2.09
CA THR A 274 10.93 -5.04 2.35
C THR A 274 10.47 -6.28 1.60
N GLY A 275 11.18 -6.65 0.52
CA GLY A 275 10.69 -7.64 -0.44
C GLY A 275 9.58 -7.13 -1.35
N ASP A 276 9.10 -5.89 -1.16
CA ASP A 276 8.12 -5.25 -2.02
C ASP A 276 8.80 -4.31 -3.03
N ILE A 277 8.23 -4.15 -4.22
CA ILE A 277 8.74 -3.23 -5.24
C ILE A 277 8.13 -1.84 -4.99
N GLY A 278 8.86 -1.01 -4.25
CA GLY A 278 8.46 0.36 -3.91
C GLY A 278 8.75 1.41 -4.99
N ARG A 279 8.30 2.63 -4.75
CA ARG A 279 8.46 3.77 -5.66
C ARG A 279 9.93 4.05 -5.99
N GLU A 280 10.82 3.93 -5.02
CA GLU A 280 12.26 4.18 -5.17
C GLU A 280 12.87 3.24 -6.21
N MET A 281 12.53 1.95 -6.14
CA MET A 281 12.97 0.94 -7.09
C MET A 281 12.39 1.19 -8.48
N LEU A 282 11.11 1.58 -8.55
CA LEU A 282 10.47 1.94 -9.81
C LEU A 282 11.09 3.19 -10.44
N GLN A 283 11.49 4.20 -9.67
CA GLN A 283 12.12 5.42 -10.20
C GLN A 283 13.48 5.16 -10.84
N ALA A 284 14.23 4.17 -10.34
CA ALA A 284 15.50 3.77 -10.93
C ALA A 284 15.35 3.07 -12.30
N VAL A 285 14.15 2.57 -12.62
CA VAL A 285 13.87 1.90 -13.89
C VAL A 285 13.45 2.95 -14.93
N PRO A 286 14.27 3.23 -15.95
CA PRO A 286 13.87 4.13 -17.03
C PRO A 286 12.61 3.57 -17.68
N ALA A 287 11.56 4.39 -17.77
CA ALA A 287 10.35 4.01 -18.49
C ALA A 287 10.75 3.76 -19.95
N ARG A 288 10.77 2.50 -20.37
CA ARG A 288 10.92 2.21 -21.79
C ARG A 288 9.61 2.61 -22.45
N THR A 289 9.65 3.66 -23.24
CA THR A 289 8.63 3.87 -24.27
C THR A 289 8.61 2.57 -25.08
N PRO A 290 7.45 1.94 -25.36
CA PRO A 290 7.45 0.82 -26.27
C PRO A 290 8.07 1.30 -27.58
N GLU A 291 9.28 0.80 -27.87
CA GLU A 291 9.93 1.01 -29.16
C GLU A 291 8.91 0.63 -30.25
N PRO A 292 8.79 1.40 -31.34
CA PRO A 292 8.09 0.92 -32.51
C PRO A 292 8.63 -0.48 -32.82
N PHE A 293 7.73 -1.46 -32.86
CA PHE A 293 8.11 -2.83 -33.18
C PHE A 293 8.73 -2.81 -34.57
N ASP A 294 10.06 -2.86 -34.67
CA ASP A 294 10.77 -3.04 -35.93
C ASP A 294 10.97 -4.55 -36.14
N PRO A 295 10.13 -5.21 -36.97
CA PRO A 295 10.26 -6.64 -37.23
C PRO A 295 11.59 -7.00 -37.91
N ALA A 296 12.40 -6.04 -38.37
CA ALA A 296 13.70 -6.29 -38.97
C ALA A 296 14.84 -6.57 -37.97
N LEU A 297 14.64 -6.35 -36.65
CA LEU A 297 15.68 -6.54 -35.62
C LEU A 297 15.55 -7.85 -34.82
N SER A 298 14.59 -8.71 -35.16
CA SER A 298 14.48 -10.06 -34.57
C SER A 298 15.57 -10.97 -35.15
N GLY A 299 16.70 -11.11 -34.44
CA GLY A 299 17.72 -12.12 -34.77
C GLY A 299 19.17 -11.79 -34.43
N ILE A 300 19.48 -10.61 -33.87
CA ILE A 300 20.85 -10.29 -33.46
C ILE A 300 21.08 -10.77 -32.02
N PRO A 301 22.02 -11.70 -31.75
CA PRO A 301 22.38 -12.05 -30.39
C PRO A 301 23.01 -10.82 -29.71
N ALA A 302 22.59 -10.53 -28.48
CA ALA A 302 23.22 -9.52 -27.63
C ALA A 302 24.63 -10.00 -27.25
N GLN A 303 25.60 -9.77 -28.13
CA GLN A 303 27.01 -9.92 -27.78
C GLN A 303 27.44 -8.73 -26.92
N GLY A 304 28.17 -9.06 -25.85
CA GLY A 304 28.51 -8.17 -24.75
C GLY A 304 29.01 -6.81 -25.18
N LEU A 305 28.29 -5.77 -24.78
CA LEU A 305 28.85 -4.43 -24.64
C LEU A 305 29.54 -4.36 -23.27
N PRO A 306 30.81 -3.94 -23.20
CA PRO A 306 31.46 -3.66 -21.92
C PRO A 306 30.67 -2.54 -21.24
N HIS A 307 30.13 -2.83 -20.06
CA HIS A 307 29.42 -1.84 -19.25
C HIS A 307 30.41 -0.80 -18.74
N ALA A 308 30.19 0.46 -19.10
CA ALA A 308 30.71 1.58 -18.33
C ALA A 308 29.92 1.63 -17.00
N PRO A 309 30.58 1.82 -15.84
CA PRO A 309 29.90 1.99 -14.58
C PRO A 309 29.02 3.26 -14.64
N MET A 310 27.72 3.11 -14.37
CA MET A 310 26.81 4.23 -14.20
C MET A 310 27.09 4.90 -12.85
N PRO A 311 27.07 6.25 -12.77
CA PRO A 311 27.32 6.96 -11.52
C PRO A 311 26.19 6.73 -10.51
N HIS A 312 26.57 6.41 -9.27
CA HIS A 312 25.68 6.28 -8.12
C HIS A 312 24.96 7.62 -7.82
N PRO A 313 23.63 7.65 -7.66
CA PRO A 313 22.92 8.88 -7.25
C PRO A 313 23.11 9.22 -5.77
N PHE A 314 23.70 8.32 -4.97
CA PHE A 314 24.04 8.52 -3.57
C PHE A 314 25.53 8.23 -3.38
N GLY A 315 26.25 9.19 -2.81
CA GLY A 315 27.68 9.40 -3.02
C GLY A 315 28.60 8.20 -2.73
N THR A 316 29.65 8.11 -3.54
CA THR A 316 30.83 7.27 -3.32
C THR A 316 31.59 7.78 -2.08
N GLY A 317 31.18 7.32 -0.90
CA GLY A 317 32.03 7.31 0.28
C GLY A 317 33.04 6.15 0.21
N PRO A 318 34.15 6.17 0.97
CA PRO A 318 35.26 5.22 0.82
C PRO A 318 34.97 3.76 1.26
N ASP A 319 33.73 3.43 1.59
CA ASP A 319 33.36 2.12 2.11
C ASP A 319 32.56 1.35 1.04
N ASP A 320 33.26 0.62 0.16
CA ASP A 320 32.73 -0.44 -0.73
C ASP A 320 32.21 -1.66 0.05
N ARG A 321 31.60 -1.44 1.21
CA ARG A 321 30.88 -2.48 1.95
C ARG A 321 29.43 -2.43 1.50
N PRO A 322 28.81 -3.56 1.09
CA PRO A 322 27.36 -3.58 0.93
C PRO A 322 26.75 -3.02 2.22
N CYS A 323 25.83 -2.07 2.09
CA CYS A 323 25.17 -1.43 3.22
C CYS A 323 24.77 -2.52 4.23
N ALA A 324 25.22 -2.38 5.47
CA ALA A 324 24.96 -3.36 6.51
C ALA A 324 23.44 -3.68 6.54
N PRO A 325 23.04 -4.95 6.73
CA PRO A 325 21.63 -5.30 6.80
C PRO A 325 20.92 -4.40 7.82
N PRO A 326 19.69 -3.93 7.52
CA PRO A 326 18.99 -3.02 8.41
C PRO A 326 18.86 -3.67 9.79
N THR A 327 19.18 -2.91 10.84
CA THR A 327 19.01 -3.38 12.21
C THR A 327 17.53 -3.63 12.49
N PRO A 328 17.18 -4.47 13.49
CA PRO A 328 15.78 -4.64 13.92
C PRO A 328 15.09 -3.30 14.20
N GLN A 329 15.84 -2.30 14.68
CA GLN A 329 15.34 -0.96 14.93
C GLN A 329 15.10 -0.16 13.64
N GLN A 330 15.88 -0.36 12.58
CA GLN A 330 15.58 0.23 11.27
C GLN A 330 14.38 -0.43 10.59
N ILE A 331 14.11 -1.71 10.90
CA ILE A 331 12.89 -2.42 10.48
C ILE A 331 11.68 -1.88 11.25
N GLU A 332 11.81 -1.70 12.58
CA GLU A 332 10.79 -1.05 13.41
C GLU A 332 10.57 0.42 13.02
N ASP A 333 11.61 1.21 12.77
CA ASP A 333 11.49 2.60 12.29
C ASP A 333 10.82 2.66 10.91
N ALA A 334 11.11 1.68 10.04
CA ALA A 334 10.44 1.56 8.75
C ALA A 334 8.98 1.10 8.91
N ALA A 335 8.64 0.35 9.96
CA ALA A 335 7.27 -0.02 10.33
C ALA A 335 6.54 1.16 11.02
N GLU A 336 7.20 1.95 11.87
CA GLU A 336 6.66 3.16 12.49
C GLU A 336 6.43 4.27 11.47
N ARG A 337 7.28 4.40 10.44
CA ARG A 337 7.02 5.28 9.29
C ARG A 337 5.85 4.80 8.41
N ARG A 338 5.41 3.54 8.59
CA ARG A 338 4.23 2.96 7.94
C ARG A 338 2.97 3.02 8.81
N ARG A 339 3.09 3.32 10.11
CA ARG A 339 1.94 3.65 10.95
C ARG A 339 1.30 4.95 10.45
N PRO A 340 -0.03 5.02 10.30
CA PRO A 340 -0.71 6.30 10.38
C PRO A 340 -0.32 6.91 11.73
N LEU A 341 0.08 8.19 11.74
CA LEU A 341 0.18 8.94 12.98
C LEU A 341 -1.13 8.76 13.76
N ASP A 342 -1.05 8.40 15.05
CA ASP A 342 -2.23 8.27 15.89
C ASP A 342 -3.14 9.50 15.72
N PRO A 343 -4.46 9.30 15.57
CA PRO A 343 -5.41 10.38 15.70
C PRO A 343 -5.35 10.87 17.15
N VAL A 344 -4.69 12.01 17.37
CA VAL A 344 -4.96 12.80 18.56
C VAL A 344 -6.42 13.21 18.45
N PHE A 345 -7.31 12.49 19.13
CA PHE A 345 -8.66 12.96 19.39
C PHE A 345 -8.55 14.34 20.06
N SER A 346 -8.73 15.38 19.27
CA SER A 346 -9.22 16.64 19.78
C SER A 346 -10.46 16.98 18.96
N ALA A 347 -11.60 16.83 19.62
CA ALA A 347 -12.89 17.24 19.11
C ALA A 347 -12.86 18.73 18.72
N ALA A 348 -12.98 19.02 17.43
CA ALA A 348 -13.53 20.26 16.91
C ALA A 348 -14.02 20.04 15.46
N PRO A 349 -15.13 20.68 15.02
CA PRO A 349 -15.56 20.63 13.62
C PRO A 349 -14.47 21.20 12.69
N PRO A 350 -14.47 20.87 11.39
CA PRO A 350 -13.44 21.36 10.46
C PRO A 350 -13.49 22.89 10.45
N SER A 351 -12.47 23.50 11.04
CA SER A 351 -12.31 24.94 11.00
C SER A 351 -11.85 25.29 9.60
N ILE A 352 -12.65 26.11 8.91
CA ILE A 352 -12.29 26.76 7.65
C ILE A 352 -10.90 27.40 7.84
N SER A 353 -9.94 27.08 6.97
CA SER A 353 -8.61 27.69 7.01
C SER A 353 -8.72 29.22 7.04
N SER A 354 -7.95 29.89 7.90
CA SER A 354 -7.89 31.36 7.95
C SER A 354 -6.97 31.97 6.88
N ASP A 355 -6.34 31.15 6.03
CA ASP A 355 -5.48 31.64 4.95
C ASP A 355 -6.33 32.31 3.84
N PRO A 356 -6.06 33.59 3.50
CA PRO A 356 -6.89 34.36 2.58
C PRO A 356 -6.85 33.84 1.13
N LEU A 357 -5.76 33.20 0.71
CA LEU A 357 -5.64 32.61 -0.63
C LEU A 357 -6.48 31.32 -0.70
N VAL A 358 -6.40 30.47 0.32
CA VAL A 358 -7.22 29.25 0.41
C VAL A 358 -8.72 29.59 0.43
N GLN A 359 -9.14 30.57 1.24
CA GLN A 359 -10.54 31.03 1.27
C GLN A 359 -11.00 31.55 -0.10
N SER A 360 -10.18 32.39 -0.74
CA SER A 360 -10.51 32.98 -2.03
C SER A 360 -10.64 31.94 -3.15
N ILE A 361 -9.84 30.86 -3.12
CA ILE A 361 -9.97 29.74 -4.06
C ILE A 361 -11.23 28.94 -3.72
N ARG A 362 -11.42 28.60 -2.44
CA ARG A 362 -12.53 27.76 -1.97
C ARG A 362 -13.92 28.33 -2.29
N GLU A 363 -14.08 29.64 -2.19
CA GLU A 363 -15.34 30.34 -2.53
C GLU A 363 -15.70 30.22 -4.03
N ARG A 364 -14.69 30.11 -4.90
CA ARG A 364 -14.87 30.09 -6.37
C ARG A 364 -14.98 28.68 -6.96
N LEU A 365 -14.52 27.65 -6.24
CA LEU A 365 -14.55 26.26 -6.72
C LEU A 365 -15.96 25.71 -7.02
N PRO A 366 -16.99 25.89 -6.16
CA PRO A 366 -18.31 25.36 -6.45
C PRO A 366 -18.87 25.82 -7.81
N GLN A 367 -18.73 27.12 -8.12
CA GLN A 367 -19.20 27.70 -9.37
C GLN A 367 -18.37 27.21 -10.58
N ALA A 368 -17.06 27.05 -10.40
CA ALA A 368 -16.18 26.52 -11.43
C ALA A 368 -16.51 25.05 -11.77
N PHE A 369 -16.80 24.21 -10.76
CA PHE A 369 -17.25 22.82 -10.97
C PHE A 369 -18.66 22.74 -11.56
N ALA A 370 -19.60 23.57 -11.09
CA ALA A 370 -20.99 23.57 -11.57
C ALA A 370 -21.09 23.87 -13.08
N SER A 371 -20.14 24.61 -13.63
CA SER A 371 -20.06 24.91 -15.07
C SER A 371 -19.66 23.69 -15.93
N HIS A 372 -19.20 22.60 -15.29
CA HIS A 372 -18.60 21.44 -15.96
C HIS A 372 -19.10 20.08 -15.46
N GLY A 373 -19.97 20.01 -14.45
CA GLY A 373 -20.54 18.76 -13.95
C GLY A 373 -21.00 18.83 -12.49
N ALA A 374 -21.08 17.67 -11.82
CA ALA A 374 -21.41 17.59 -10.41
C ALA A 374 -20.35 18.28 -9.55
N VAL A 375 -20.80 19.07 -8.57
CA VAL A 375 -19.94 19.73 -7.59
C VAL A 375 -19.47 18.70 -6.56
N PRO A 376 -18.15 18.57 -6.28
CA PRO A 376 -17.63 17.70 -5.24
C PRO A 376 -18.18 18.04 -3.83
N PRO A 377 -18.17 17.09 -2.88
CA PRO A 377 -18.47 17.36 -1.47
C PRO A 377 -17.59 18.48 -0.89
N ASP A 378 -18.11 19.20 0.12
CA ASP A 378 -17.40 20.35 0.70
C ASP A 378 -15.98 20.04 1.18
N ALA A 379 -15.77 18.86 1.77
CA ALA A 379 -14.46 18.41 2.23
C ALA A 379 -13.45 18.24 1.08
N ASP A 380 -13.90 17.83 -0.11
CA ASP A 380 -13.04 17.68 -1.28
C ASP A 380 -12.71 19.05 -1.88
N LEU A 381 -13.68 19.97 -1.87
CA LEU A 381 -13.46 21.36 -2.26
C LEU A 381 -12.43 22.05 -1.35
N ASP A 382 -12.44 21.77 -0.04
CA ASP A 382 -11.46 22.30 0.91
C ASP A 382 -10.04 21.79 0.59
N ARG A 383 -9.90 20.49 0.30
CA ARG A 383 -8.62 19.86 -0.06
C ARG A 383 -8.09 20.35 -1.41
N ILE A 384 -8.97 20.49 -2.41
CA ILE A 384 -8.62 21.06 -3.72
C ILE A 384 -8.18 22.52 -3.56
N ALA A 385 -8.88 23.33 -2.76
CA ALA A 385 -8.52 24.71 -2.52
C ALA A 385 -7.15 24.84 -1.86
N ALA A 386 -6.88 24.02 -0.83
CA ALA A 386 -5.59 24.02 -0.15
C ALA A 386 -4.45 23.54 -1.07
N GLY A 387 -4.68 22.50 -1.88
CA GLY A 387 -3.71 22.01 -2.86
C GLY A 387 -3.38 23.04 -3.94
N LEU A 388 -4.41 23.72 -4.48
CA LEU A 388 -4.22 24.76 -5.49
C LEU A 388 -3.53 26.01 -4.90
N ALA A 389 -3.80 26.36 -3.65
CA ALA A 389 -3.12 27.45 -2.96
C ALA A 389 -1.61 27.20 -2.79
N VAL A 390 -1.22 25.96 -2.49
CA VAL A 390 0.20 25.57 -2.46
C VAL A 390 0.86 25.80 -3.82
N GLU A 391 0.18 25.45 -4.91
CA GLU A 391 0.76 25.57 -6.24
C GLU A 391 0.79 27.00 -6.78
N CYS A 392 -0.20 27.82 -6.39
CA CYS A 392 -0.13 29.27 -6.52
C CYS A 392 1.09 29.85 -5.79
N CYS A 393 1.31 29.46 -4.53
CA CYS A 393 2.42 29.98 -3.72
C CYS A 393 3.79 29.60 -4.29
N LYS A 394 3.98 28.35 -4.78
CA LYS A 394 5.24 27.94 -5.42
C LYS A 394 5.60 28.76 -6.66
N GLN A 395 4.59 29.28 -7.36
CA GLN A 395 4.76 30.05 -8.59
C GLN A 395 4.61 31.56 -8.37
N GLY A 396 4.57 32.01 -7.11
CA GLY A 396 4.47 33.43 -6.77
C GLY A 396 3.10 34.07 -7.10
N ILE A 397 2.05 33.26 -7.25
CA ILE A 397 0.67 33.73 -7.45
C ILE A 397 0.04 33.96 -6.07
N GLU A 398 -0.01 35.21 -5.64
CA GLU A 398 -0.67 35.57 -4.37
C GLU A 398 -2.19 35.74 -4.53
N ARG A 399 -2.66 36.07 -5.74
CA ARG A 399 -4.07 36.29 -6.02
C ARG A 399 -4.43 35.90 -7.45
N PRO A 400 -5.09 34.76 -7.69
CA PRO A 400 -5.58 34.40 -9.01
C PRO A 400 -6.84 35.21 -9.38
N ASP A 401 -6.94 35.62 -10.64
CA ASP A 401 -8.09 36.33 -11.21
C ASP A 401 -9.24 35.35 -11.50
N HIS A 402 -8.90 34.16 -12.01
CA HIS A 402 -9.87 33.14 -12.39
C HIS A 402 -9.54 31.76 -11.79
N ILE A 403 -10.58 31.02 -11.40
CA ILE A 403 -10.52 29.59 -11.09
C ILE A 403 -11.34 28.86 -12.14
N VAL A 404 -10.72 27.92 -12.85
CA VAL A 404 -11.34 27.22 -13.99
C VAL A 404 -11.16 25.72 -13.83
N VAL A 405 -12.19 24.94 -14.17
CA VAL A 405 -12.12 23.48 -14.20
C VAL A 405 -11.97 23.02 -15.65
N GLY A 406 -10.97 22.20 -15.90
CA GLY A 406 -10.72 21.61 -17.21
C GLY A 406 -11.71 20.50 -17.57
N ASN A 407 -11.62 20.07 -18.83
CA ASN A 407 -12.27 18.83 -19.25
C ASN A 407 -11.62 17.62 -18.54
N PRO A 408 -12.36 16.51 -18.38
CA PRO A 408 -11.76 15.29 -17.85
C PRO A 408 -10.64 14.83 -18.78
N ALA A 409 -9.48 14.53 -18.23
CA ALA A 409 -8.37 13.98 -18.97
C ALA A 409 -8.71 12.55 -19.46
N ALA A 410 -8.32 12.24 -20.69
CA ALA A 410 -8.61 10.95 -21.33
C ALA A 410 -7.84 9.78 -20.69
N ASP A 411 -6.81 10.07 -19.90
CA ASP A 411 -5.97 9.11 -19.17
C ASP A 411 -6.55 8.70 -17.80
N GLY A 412 -7.72 9.23 -17.43
CA GLY A 412 -8.39 8.90 -16.18
C GLY A 412 -7.85 9.65 -14.96
N SER A 413 -6.92 10.60 -15.11
CA SER A 413 -6.40 11.45 -14.02
C SER A 413 -7.42 12.47 -13.46
N GLY A 414 -8.59 12.54 -14.09
CA GLY A 414 -9.69 13.40 -13.67
C GLY A 414 -9.68 14.77 -14.31
N ARG A 415 -10.38 15.71 -13.68
CA ARG A 415 -10.42 17.11 -14.11
C ARG A 415 -9.32 17.88 -13.41
N HIS A 416 -8.55 18.65 -14.17
CA HIS A 416 -7.61 19.61 -13.61
C HIS A 416 -8.34 20.89 -13.18
N VAL A 417 -7.89 21.50 -12.10
CA VAL A 417 -8.37 22.79 -11.61
C VAL A 417 -7.24 23.79 -11.74
N PHE A 418 -7.52 24.89 -12.45
CA PHE A 418 -6.55 25.90 -12.81
C PHE A 418 -6.81 27.19 -12.04
N ALA A 419 -5.73 27.79 -11.54
CA ALA A 419 -5.71 29.18 -11.10
C ALA A 419 -5.00 30.02 -12.17
N VAL A 420 -5.64 31.08 -12.65
CA VAL A 420 -5.16 31.90 -13.77
C VAL A 420 -5.07 33.37 -13.36
N VAL A 421 -3.95 34.01 -13.69
CA VAL A 421 -3.71 35.45 -13.58
C VAL A 421 -3.70 36.07 -14.97
N GLY A 422 -4.47 37.15 -15.17
CA GLY A 422 -4.70 37.80 -16.45
C GLY A 422 -5.94 37.28 -17.21
N ASP A 423 -6.16 37.81 -18.41
CA ASP A 423 -7.31 37.44 -19.25
C ASP A 423 -7.21 35.97 -19.70
N LEU A 424 -8.29 35.20 -19.54
CA LEU A 424 -8.37 33.78 -19.93
C LEU A 424 -8.06 33.51 -21.41
N ARG A 425 -8.22 34.52 -22.27
CA ARG A 425 -7.97 34.45 -23.73
C ARG A 425 -6.58 34.98 -24.10
N ASP A 426 -5.83 35.55 -23.17
CA ASP A 426 -4.47 35.99 -23.40
C ASP A 426 -3.51 34.78 -23.31
N PRO A 427 -2.79 34.43 -24.39
CA PRO A 427 -1.77 33.38 -24.34
C PRO A 427 -0.61 33.69 -23.38
N ALA A 428 -0.43 34.95 -22.96
CA ALA A 428 0.54 35.36 -21.94
C ALA A 428 0.02 35.22 -20.50
N SER A 429 -1.20 34.71 -20.29
CA SER A 429 -1.75 34.47 -18.94
C SER A 429 -0.91 33.47 -18.15
N HIS A 430 -0.66 33.76 -16.88
CA HIS A 430 0.08 32.87 -15.98
C HIS A 430 -0.90 31.89 -15.33
N ARG A 431 -0.62 30.59 -15.43
CA ARG A 431 -1.52 29.52 -14.99
C ARG A 431 -0.78 28.50 -14.15
N VAL A 432 -1.43 28.04 -13.09
CA VAL A 432 -1.02 26.87 -12.32
C VAL A 432 -2.20 25.94 -12.18
N ASP A 433 -1.93 24.65 -12.00
CA ASP A 433 -2.99 23.66 -11.92
C ASP A 433 -2.71 22.57 -10.90
N VAL A 434 -3.80 21.93 -10.48
CA VAL A 434 -3.77 20.69 -9.72
C VAL A 434 -4.72 19.69 -10.36
N ALA A 435 -4.36 18.42 -10.37
CA ALA A 435 -5.31 17.36 -10.68
C ALA A 435 -6.35 17.31 -9.54
N GLY A 436 -7.61 17.65 -9.84
CA GLY A 436 -8.65 17.85 -8.82
C GLY A 436 -8.92 16.60 -7.99
N GLN A 437 -8.86 15.41 -8.60
CA GLN A 437 -9.00 14.14 -7.87
C GLN A 437 -7.80 13.86 -6.97
N ALA A 438 -6.58 14.06 -7.44
CA ALA A 438 -5.38 13.88 -6.61
C ALA A 438 -5.34 14.88 -5.46
N ALA A 439 -5.69 16.15 -5.71
CA ALA A 439 -5.75 17.18 -4.68
C ALA A 439 -6.83 16.89 -3.63
N ALA A 440 -7.98 16.33 -4.03
CA ALA A 440 -9.03 15.88 -3.10
C ALA A 440 -8.61 14.71 -2.20
N GLN A 441 -7.51 14.01 -2.51
CA GLN A 441 -6.94 12.95 -1.66
C GLN A 441 -5.86 13.46 -0.69
N VAL A 442 -5.45 14.72 -0.79
CA VAL A 442 -4.45 15.31 0.13
C VAL A 442 -5.20 15.96 1.31
N PRO A 443 -4.94 15.55 2.57
CA PRO A 443 -5.53 16.20 3.74
C PRO A 443 -5.26 17.71 3.75
N VAL A 444 -6.25 18.52 4.14
CA VAL A 444 -6.17 19.98 4.13
C VAL A 444 -4.96 20.44 4.95
N GLU A 445 -4.76 19.85 6.13
CA GLU A 445 -3.68 20.16 7.06
C GLU A 445 -2.29 19.86 6.47
N ALA A 446 -2.18 18.87 5.58
CA ALA A 446 -0.92 18.56 4.90
C ALA A 446 -0.57 19.63 3.85
N SER A 447 -1.57 20.14 3.13
CA SER A 447 -1.40 21.24 2.19
C SER A 447 -1.15 22.57 2.91
N LEU A 448 -1.84 22.85 4.02
CA LEU A 448 -1.62 24.05 4.82
C LEU A 448 -0.21 24.08 5.43
N ARG A 449 0.29 22.97 5.99
CA ARG A 449 1.68 22.91 6.46
C ARG A 449 2.71 23.20 5.37
N LYS A 450 2.45 22.77 4.13
CA LYS A 450 3.30 23.10 2.97
C LYS A 450 3.21 24.58 2.60
N LEU A 451 2.00 25.14 2.64
CA LEU A 451 1.75 26.55 2.36
C LEU A 451 2.46 27.45 3.39
N ASP A 452 2.33 27.14 4.68
CA ASP A 452 3.02 27.85 5.77
C ASP A 452 4.55 27.81 5.60
N ALA A 453 5.09 26.65 5.23
CA ALA A 453 6.52 26.49 4.99
C ALA A 453 7.01 27.34 3.79
N LEU A 454 6.23 27.42 2.71
CA LEU A 454 6.56 28.24 1.54
C LEU A 454 6.46 29.74 1.87
N GLN A 455 5.42 30.16 2.58
CA GLN A 455 5.24 31.55 3.00
C GLN A 455 6.33 31.99 3.99
N ALA A 456 6.74 31.13 4.93
CA ALA A 456 7.84 31.40 5.86
C ALA A 456 9.22 31.49 5.19
N SER A 457 9.39 30.89 4.01
CA SER A 457 10.64 30.92 3.23
C SER A 457 10.82 32.22 2.45
N THR A 458 9.74 32.98 2.23
CA THR A 458 9.71 34.16 1.37
C THR A 458 10.49 35.36 1.96
N PRO A 459 10.41 35.68 3.27
CA PRO A 459 11.20 36.78 3.85
C PRO A 459 12.71 36.52 3.89
N ALA A 460 13.12 35.25 4.00
CA ALA A 460 14.54 34.88 4.09
C ALA A 460 15.28 35.03 2.75
N LEU A 461 14.61 34.75 1.64
CA LEU A 461 15.14 34.97 0.29
C LEU A 461 15.30 36.46 -0.03
N VAL A 462 14.34 37.31 0.35
CA VAL A 462 14.43 38.76 0.12
C VAL A 462 15.53 39.42 0.97
N GLN A 463 15.76 38.94 2.21
CA GLN A 463 16.87 39.43 3.03
C GLN A 463 18.23 38.93 2.55
N ALA A 464 18.31 37.70 2.04
CA ALA A 464 19.54 37.16 1.45
C ALA A 464 19.92 37.92 0.17
N ASP A 465 18.96 38.25 -0.69
CA ASP A 465 19.20 39.00 -1.93
C ASP A 465 19.62 40.45 -1.64
N GLN A 466 18.99 41.12 -0.67
CA GLN A 466 19.39 42.47 -0.25
C GLN A 466 20.78 42.50 0.41
N ALA A 467 21.14 41.48 1.19
CA ALA A 467 22.48 41.35 1.77
C ALA A 467 23.54 41.11 0.68
N GLN A 468 23.22 40.30 -0.34
CA GLN A 468 24.11 40.03 -1.47
C GLN A 468 24.29 41.26 -2.39
N GLU A 469 23.24 42.06 -2.62
CA GLU A 469 23.34 43.30 -3.36
C GLU A 469 24.15 44.37 -2.62
N GLN A 470 24.00 44.50 -1.30
CA GLN A 470 24.83 45.42 -0.51
C GLN A 470 26.30 45.00 -0.48
N GLN A 471 26.59 43.70 -0.42
CA GLN A 471 27.96 43.19 -0.51
C GLN A 471 28.58 43.41 -1.91
N LYS A 472 27.81 43.21 -2.98
CA LYS A 472 28.26 43.55 -4.35
C LYS A 472 28.50 45.05 -4.53
N ALA A 473 27.63 45.90 -3.98
CA ALA A 473 27.79 47.36 -4.03
C ALA A 473 29.00 47.87 -3.24
N SER A 474 29.38 47.18 -2.15
CA SER A 474 30.54 47.56 -1.33
C SER A 474 31.89 47.09 -1.92
N ILE A 475 31.90 46.03 -2.74
CA ILE A 475 33.10 45.52 -3.42
C ILE A 475 33.45 46.34 -4.67
N MET A 476 32.48 47.06 -5.25
CA MET A 476 32.70 47.95 -6.41
C MET A 476 33.16 49.38 -6.03
N ARG A 477 33.43 49.65 -4.74
CA ARG A 477 33.79 50.98 -4.22
C ARG A 477 35.19 51.08 -3.58
N VAL A 478 36.11 50.19 -3.95
CA VAL A 478 37.54 50.25 -3.57
C VAL A 478 38.39 50.65 -4.76
#